data_AF-A0A833D5B5-F1
#
_entry.id   AF-A0A833D5B5-F1
#
_cell.length_a   1.000
_cell.length_b   1.000
_cell.length_c   1.000
_cell.angle_alpha   90.00
_cell.angle_beta   90.00
_cell.angle_gamma   90.00
#
_symmetry.space_group_name_H-M   'P 1'
#
loop_
_entity.id
_entity.type
_entity.pdbx_description
1 polymer ?
#
loop_
_entity_poly.entity_id
_entity_poly.type
_entity_poly.pdbx_seq_one_letter_code
_entity_poly.pdbx_strand_id
1 'polypeptide(L)'
;MSIFSEIFSWWGGNTWSTRLYTALRGEFVGSDGFGNRYYRQRKCVGPLGVPRRWVIFKNQAEATLVGPDWHGWLHYTVDTPPAAD
;
A
#
# COMPACT_ATOMS: atom_id res chain seq x y z
N MET A 1 -9.12 -15.13 11.38
CA MET A 1 -7.88 -15.71 10.82
C MET A 1 -6.83 -15.67 11.91
N SER A 2 -6.28 -16.83 12.28
CA SER A 2 -5.47 -17.02 13.50
C SER A 2 -4.07 -16.41 13.38
N ILE A 3 -3.57 -15.83 14.48
CA ILE A 3 -2.26 -15.16 14.59
C ILE A 3 -1.09 -16.11 14.30
N PHE A 4 -1.25 -17.41 14.60
CA PHE A 4 -0.19 -18.40 14.45
C PHE A 4 0.12 -18.76 12.99
N SER A 5 -0.84 -18.65 12.07
CA SER A 5 -0.59 -18.90 10.65
C SER A 5 0.22 -17.77 10.01
N GLU A 6 -0.03 -16.51 10.38
CA GLU A 6 0.66 -15.33 9.81
C GLU A 6 2.18 -15.31 10.08
N ILE A 7 2.67 -16.08 11.06
CA ILE A 7 4.11 -16.21 11.38
C ILE A 7 4.83 -17.19 10.44
N PHE A 8 4.16 -18.27 10.02
CA PHE A 8 4.77 -19.34 9.20
C PHE A 8 4.33 -19.32 7.73
N SER A 9 3.27 -18.60 7.37
CA SER A 9 2.84 -18.41 5.98
C SER A 9 3.09 -16.97 5.49
N TRP A 10 4.35 -16.63 5.18
CA TRP A 10 4.67 -15.32 4.59
C TRP A 10 4.07 -15.11 3.17
N TRP A 11 3.45 -16.17 2.59
CA TRP A 11 2.91 -16.23 1.24
C TRP A 11 1.40 -15.92 1.21
N GLY A 12 0.76 -15.82 2.38
CA GLY A 12 -0.71 -15.80 2.50
C GLY A 12 -1.36 -14.42 2.48
N GLY A 13 -0.59 -13.33 2.37
CA GLY A 13 -1.13 -11.98 2.33
C GLY A 13 -0.24 -10.95 3.02
N ASN A 14 -0.87 -9.87 3.50
CA ASN A 14 -0.17 -8.74 4.10
C ASN A 14 0.41 -9.13 5.46
N THR A 15 1.72 -9.40 5.52
CA THR A 15 2.44 -9.79 6.73
C THR A 15 2.25 -8.79 7.87
N TRP A 16 2.23 -9.25 9.12
CA TRP A 16 2.09 -8.40 10.32
C TRP A 16 3.08 -7.22 10.33
N SER A 17 4.30 -7.46 9.86
CA SER A 17 5.34 -6.44 9.70
C SER A 17 4.89 -5.27 8.83
N THR A 18 4.17 -5.55 7.74
CA THR A 18 3.65 -4.53 6.83
C THR A 18 2.52 -3.71 7.46
N ARG A 19 1.66 -4.34 8.27
CA ARG A 19 0.62 -3.63 9.04
C ARG A 19 1.24 -2.70 10.09
N LEU A 20 2.22 -3.18 10.86
CA LEU A 20 2.92 -2.39 11.87
C LEU A 20 3.68 -1.22 11.23
N TYR A 21 4.41 -1.47 10.13
CA TYR A 21 5.10 -0.43 9.39
C TYR A 21 4.14 0.65 8.88
N THR A 22 3.00 0.22 8.31
CA THR A 22 2.00 1.16 7.77
C THR A 22 1.37 1.99 8.88
N ALA A 23 1.07 1.41 10.05
CA ALA A 23 0.53 2.16 11.18
C ALA A 23 1.53 3.20 11.74
N LEU A 24 2.82 2.88 11.75
CA LEU A 24 3.86 3.76 12.29
C LEU A 24 4.31 4.85 11.31
N ARG A 25 4.30 4.57 10.00
CA ARG A 25 4.96 5.42 8.98
C ARG A 25 4.07 5.81 7.80
N GLY A 26 2.92 5.17 7.63
CA GLY A 26 1.98 5.42 6.55
C GLY A 26 1.02 6.56 6.85
N GLU A 27 0.82 7.40 5.85
CA GLU A 27 -0.25 8.37 5.70
C GLU A 27 -1.26 7.79 4.70
N PHE A 28 -2.53 7.68 5.11
CA PHE A 28 -3.59 7.18 4.22
C PHE A 28 -3.91 8.24 3.16
N VAL A 29 -3.86 7.83 1.90
CA VAL A 29 -4.11 8.73 0.75
C VAL A 29 -5.53 8.52 0.21
N GLY A 30 -5.94 7.27 0.03
CA GLY A 30 -7.26 6.94 -0.50
C GLY A 30 -7.45 5.44 -0.74
N SER A 31 -8.62 5.09 -1.26
CA SER A 31 -8.97 3.73 -1.68
C SER A 31 -9.51 3.72 -3.11
N ASP A 32 -9.39 2.58 -3.78
CA ASP A 32 -10.06 2.34 -5.05
C ASP A 32 -11.39 1.59 -4.87
N GLY A 33 -12.16 1.48 -5.95
CA GLY A 33 -13.41 0.71 -5.98
C GLY A 33 -13.25 -0.79 -5.73
N PHE A 34 -12.03 -1.32 -5.83
CA PHE A 34 -11.71 -2.71 -5.47
C PHE A 34 -11.45 -2.89 -3.97
N GLY A 35 -11.35 -1.78 -3.23
CA GLY A 35 -11.09 -1.75 -1.79
C GLY A 35 -9.61 -1.86 -1.42
N ASN A 36 -8.69 -1.68 -2.38
CA ASN A 36 -7.28 -1.51 -2.09
C ASN A 36 -7.06 -0.14 -1.45
N ARG A 37 -6.11 -0.07 -0.52
CA ARG A 37 -5.80 1.14 0.22
C ARG A 37 -4.39 1.62 -0.11
N TYR A 38 -4.26 2.89 -0.42
CA TYR A 38 -3.01 3.50 -0.84
C TYR A 38 -2.44 4.36 0.27
N TYR A 39 -1.14 4.22 0.49
CA TYR A 39 -0.41 4.88 1.56
C TYR A 39 0.83 5.58 1.03
N ARG A 40 1.14 6.73 1.62
CA ARG A 40 2.39 7.47 1.41
C ARG A 40 3.17 7.53 2.71
N GLN A 41 4.49 7.59 2.64
CA GLN A 41 5.31 7.83 3.82
C GLN A 41 5.06 9.22 4.42
N ARG A 42 4.73 9.29 5.71
CA ARG A 42 4.36 10.54 6.42
C ARG A 42 5.57 11.40 6.77
N LYS A 43 6.64 10.78 7.28
CA LYS A 43 7.88 11.45 7.66
C LYS A 43 9.04 10.62 7.11
N CYS A 44 10.00 11.33 6.54
CA CYS A 44 11.16 10.85 5.80
C CYS A 44 10.92 10.56 4.33
N VAL A 45 11.99 10.86 3.60
CA VAL A 45 12.15 10.66 2.18
C VAL A 45 12.93 9.36 2.00
N GLY A 46 12.53 8.53 1.03
CA GLY A 46 13.23 7.28 0.76
C GLY A 46 14.66 7.51 0.23
N PRO A 47 15.42 6.44 -0.03
CA PRO A 47 16.77 6.53 -0.62
C PRO A 47 16.80 7.30 -1.95
N LEU A 48 15.67 7.34 -2.65
CA LEU A 48 15.48 8.00 -3.94
C LEU A 48 15.13 9.49 -3.83
N GLY A 49 15.10 10.08 -2.63
CA GLY A 49 14.74 11.49 -2.46
C GLY A 49 13.25 11.80 -2.71
N VAL A 50 12.41 10.76 -2.81
CA VAL A 50 10.94 10.85 -2.82
C VAL A 50 10.30 10.05 -1.68
N PRO A 51 9.14 10.47 -1.14
CA PRO A 51 8.42 9.72 -0.11
C PRO A 51 7.92 8.39 -0.70
N ARG A 52 8.17 7.29 0.01
CA ARG A 52 7.76 5.96 -0.45
C ARG A 52 6.23 5.87 -0.56
N ARG A 53 5.73 5.32 -1.67
CA ARG A 53 4.32 5.01 -1.91
C ARG A 53 4.12 3.49 -1.92
N TRP A 54 3.03 2.98 -1.36
CA TRP A 54 2.68 1.55 -1.40
C TRP A 54 1.18 1.33 -1.32
N VAL A 55 0.76 0.12 -1.72
CA VAL A 55 -0.64 -0.33 -1.70
C VAL A 55 -0.81 -1.49 -0.72
N ILE A 56 -1.95 -1.52 -0.04
CA ILE A 56 -2.43 -2.65 0.75
C ILE A 56 -3.67 -3.20 0.05
N PHE A 57 -3.52 -4.40 -0.51
CA PHE A 57 -4.61 -5.14 -1.11
C PHE A 57 -5.59 -5.63 -0.04
N LYS A 58 -6.89 -5.61 -0.37
CA LYS A 58 -7.95 -6.13 0.52
C LYS A 58 -7.87 -7.64 0.69
N ASN A 59 -7.60 -8.35 -0.40
CA ASN A 59 -7.62 -9.81 -0.48
C ASN A 59 -6.21 -10.33 -0.78
N GLN A 60 -6.00 -10.87 -1.99
CA GLN A 60 -4.71 -11.38 -2.44
C GLN A 60 -3.83 -10.23 -2.93
N ALA A 61 -2.53 -10.37 -2.71
CA ALA A 61 -1.53 -9.40 -3.17
C ALA A 61 -1.28 -9.56 -4.67
N GLU A 62 -2.23 -9.07 -5.48
CA GLU A 62 -2.20 -9.14 -6.95
C GLU A 62 -2.01 -7.76 -7.55
N ALA A 63 -0.85 -7.54 -8.20
CA ALA A 63 -0.48 -6.24 -8.76
C ALA A 63 -1.46 -5.75 -9.85
N THR A 64 -2.13 -6.68 -10.55
CA THR A 64 -3.09 -6.38 -11.61
C THR A 64 -4.39 -5.74 -11.09
N LEU A 65 -4.66 -5.81 -9.78
CA LEU A 65 -5.85 -5.21 -9.17
C LEU A 65 -5.71 -3.70 -8.91
N VAL A 66 -4.57 -3.10 -9.24
CA VAL A 66 -4.35 -1.66 -9.13
C VAL A 66 -4.95 -0.97 -10.36
N GLY A 67 -5.86 -0.01 -10.13
CA GLY A 67 -6.42 0.79 -11.22
C GLY A 67 -5.37 1.64 -11.95
N PRO A 68 -5.61 2.03 -13.21
CA PRO A 68 -4.62 2.74 -14.04
C PRO A 68 -4.15 4.07 -13.41
N ASP A 69 -5.05 4.83 -12.80
CA ASP A 69 -4.71 6.11 -12.16
C ASP A 69 -3.80 5.91 -10.94
N TRP A 70 -4.13 4.92 -10.11
CA TRP A 70 -3.33 4.55 -8.95
C TRP A 70 -1.99 3.92 -9.34
N HIS A 71 -1.94 3.22 -10.47
CA HIS A 71 -0.70 2.67 -11.01
C HIS A 71 0.28 3.78 -11.41
N GLY A 72 -0.19 4.83 -12.08
CA GLY A 72 0.62 6.00 -12.41
C GLY A 72 1.13 6.75 -11.19
N TRP A 73 0.28 6.89 -10.16
CA TRP A 73 0.68 7.50 -8.90
C TRP A 73 1.71 6.66 -8.12
N LEU A 74 1.56 5.33 -8.07
CA LEU A 74 2.52 4.46 -7.39
C LEU A 74 3.92 4.50 -8.02
N HIS A 75 4.00 4.65 -9.34
CA HIS A 75 5.24 4.70 -10.09
C HIS A 75 5.83 6.10 -10.25
N TYR A 76 5.30 7.09 -9.53
CA TYR A 76 5.75 8.49 -9.61
C TYR A 76 5.61 9.11 -11.01
N THR A 77 4.77 8.54 -11.88
CA THR A 77 4.41 9.14 -13.18
C THR A 77 3.55 10.38 -12.97
N VAL A 78 2.74 10.37 -11.91
CA VAL A 78 1.85 11.47 -11.53
C VAL A 78 2.07 11.80 -10.05
N ASP A 79 2.19 13.08 -9.72
CA ASP A 79 2.37 13.54 -8.34
C ASP A 79 1.07 13.65 -7.56
N THR A 80 -0.01 14.00 -8.24
CA THR A 80 -1.34 14.10 -7.64
C THR A 80 -1.96 12.71 -7.49
N PRO A 81 -2.38 12.31 -6.28
CA PRO A 81 -3.19 11.11 -6.14
C PRO A 81 -4.54 11.33 -6.85
N PRO A 82 -5.11 10.30 -7.50
CA PRO A 82 -6.47 10.40 -7.99
C PRO A 82 -7.40 10.72 -6.81
N ALA A 83 -8.35 11.62 -7.04
CA ALA A 83 -9.39 11.91 -6.05
C ALA A 83 -10.13 10.60 -5.75
N ALA A 84 -10.21 10.25 -4.48
CA ALA A 84 -10.99 9.09 -4.05
C ALA A 84 -12.45 9.30 -4.46
N ASP A 85 -13.03 8.31 -5.13
CA ASP A 85 -14.50 8.17 -5.24
C ASP A 85 -15.11 7.80 -3.88
#